data_AF-A0A510Y2Q8-F1
#
_entry.id   AF-A0A510Y2Q8-F1
#
_cell.length_a   1.000
_cell.length_b   1.000
_cell.length_c   1.000
_cell.angle_alpha   90.00
_cell.angle_beta   90.00
_cell.angle_gamma   90.00
#
_symmetry.space_group_name_H-M   'P 1'
#
loop_
_entity.id
_entity.type
_entity.pdbx_description
1 polymer ?
#
loop_
_entity_poly.entity_id
_entity_poly.type
_entity_poly.pdbx_seq_one_letter_code
_entity_poly.pdbx_strand_id
1 'polypeptide(L)'
;MFAPEGLWTIIREFTGFFNIPIITIVLFGVFTRRVPPLAAKIVIIFHVVSYYIALWGLPQFTGVEIPINFIYVSFVLFLIEAGIMMLLGWYRPMKGAARRNAPKVSMVPWKHALSVSCVLIGGVAFLFLLFSRAGLAYADGIVSPWFWPLTALIAGVTAVLAAFSYRHWNEKYTNYLLQYKSGKNESSRVHMEPKNKA
;
A
#
# COMPACT_ATOMS: atom_id res chain seq x y z
N MET A 1 -33.21 20.46 -0.19
CA MET A 1 -32.06 19.82 0.47
C MET A 1 -32.35 18.33 0.57
N PHE A 2 -32.08 17.57 -0.49
CA PHE A 2 -32.17 16.12 -0.49
C PHE A 2 -30.73 15.59 -0.54
N ALA A 3 -30.29 14.92 0.54
CA ALA A 3 -28.92 14.49 0.84
C ALA A 3 -27.93 15.61 1.28
N PRO A 4 -27.97 16.01 2.58
CA PRO A 4 -26.91 16.82 3.21
C PRO A 4 -25.55 16.10 3.24
N GLU A 5 -25.57 14.77 3.28
CA GLU A 5 -24.42 13.89 3.11
C GLU A 5 -24.40 13.36 1.66
N GLY A 6 -23.41 13.79 0.89
CA GLY A 6 -23.43 13.70 -0.57
C GLY A 6 -23.45 12.26 -1.10
N LEU A 7 -24.05 12.07 -2.28
CA LEU A 7 -24.01 10.84 -3.10
C LEU A 7 -22.62 10.17 -3.15
N TRP A 8 -21.56 10.99 -3.10
CA TRP A 8 -20.17 10.54 -2.99
C TRP A 8 -19.90 9.65 -1.78
N THR A 9 -20.44 9.99 -0.61
CA THR A 9 -20.29 9.22 0.64
C THR A 9 -20.91 7.84 0.48
N ILE A 10 -22.14 7.78 -0.05
CA ILE A 10 -22.84 6.52 -0.33
C ILE A 10 -22.01 5.66 -1.30
N ILE A 11 -21.55 6.23 -2.42
CA ILE A 11 -20.71 5.49 -3.38
C ILE A 11 -19.45 4.94 -2.70
N ARG A 12 -18.80 5.72 -1.84
CA ARG A 12 -17.61 5.27 -1.11
C ARG A 12 -17.90 4.16 -0.11
N GLU A 13 -19.03 4.23 0.61
CA GLU A 13 -19.49 3.18 1.50
C GLU A 13 -19.73 1.86 0.75
N PHE A 14 -20.36 1.93 -0.43
CA PHE A 14 -20.58 0.77 -1.29
C PHE A 14 -19.28 0.19 -1.84
N THR A 15 -18.35 1.03 -2.30
CA THR A 15 -17.05 0.54 -2.79
C THR A 15 -16.19 -0.08 -1.67
N GLY A 16 -16.43 0.29 -0.41
CA GLY A 16 -15.82 -0.32 0.77
C GLY A 16 -16.00 -1.84 0.85
N PHE A 17 -17.20 -2.34 0.51
CA PHE A 17 -17.55 -3.78 0.55
C PHE A 17 -16.57 -4.68 -0.22
N PHE A 18 -16.03 -4.19 -1.34
CA PHE A 18 -15.15 -4.97 -2.20
C PHE A 18 -13.70 -4.57 -2.04
N ASN A 19 -13.42 -3.28 -1.84
CA ASN A 19 -12.04 -2.78 -1.78
C ASN A 19 -11.25 -3.37 -0.60
N ILE A 20 -11.85 -3.45 0.59
CA ILE A 20 -11.16 -3.93 1.79
C ILE A 20 -10.75 -5.40 1.65
N PRO A 21 -11.67 -6.36 1.36
CA PRO A 21 -11.28 -7.76 1.26
C PRO A 21 -10.31 -8.01 0.10
N ILE A 22 -10.44 -7.28 -1.02
CA ILE A 22 -9.47 -7.38 -2.13
C ILE A 22 -8.08 -6.97 -1.65
N ILE A 23 -7.95 -5.83 -0.97
CA ILE A 23 -6.66 -5.36 -0.44
C ILE A 23 -6.10 -6.37 0.57
N THR A 24 -6.91 -6.90 1.49
CA THR A 24 -6.49 -7.92 2.47
C THR A 24 -5.94 -9.17 1.75
N ILE A 25 -6.68 -9.72 0.78
CA ILE A 25 -6.28 -10.93 0.06
C ILE A 25 -5.00 -10.69 -0.74
N VAL A 26 -4.89 -9.56 -1.44
CA VAL A 26 -3.69 -9.23 -2.24
C VAL A 26 -2.49 -9.03 -1.34
N LEU A 27 -2.66 -8.30 -0.23
CA LEU A 27 -1.59 -8.07 0.74
C LEU A 27 -1.08 -9.40 1.29
N PHE A 28 -1.95 -10.25 1.80
CA PHE A 28 -1.55 -11.56 2.32
C PHE A 28 -1.03 -12.49 1.23
N GLY A 29 -1.57 -12.46 0.01
CA GLY A 29 -1.09 -13.25 -1.12
C GLY A 29 0.33 -12.87 -1.56
N VAL A 30 0.71 -11.60 -1.43
CA VAL A 30 2.06 -11.10 -1.75
C VAL A 30 3.02 -11.35 -0.59
N PHE A 31 2.61 -11.06 0.64
CA PHE A 31 3.49 -11.11 1.83
C PHE A 31 3.61 -12.50 2.45
N THR A 32 2.62 -13.39 2.28
CA THR A 32 2.62 -14.72 2.89
C THR A 32 2.29 -15.84 1.92
N ARG A 33 3.07 -16.91 1.96
CA ARG A 33 2.84 -18.13 1.16
C ARG A 33 2.01 -19.20 1.87
N ARG A 34 1.65 -18.94 3.13
CA ARG A 34 1.05 -19.93 4.01
C ARG A 34 -0.48 -19.90 3.99
N VAL A 35 -1.10 -18.82 3.50
CA VAL A 35 -2.55 -18.65 3.54
C VAL A 35 -3.22 -19.56 2.49
N PRO A 36 -4.11 -20.47 2.90
CA PRO A 36 -4.82 -21.33 1.96
C PRO A 36 -5.90 -20.54 1.21
N PRO A 37 -6.28 -20.93 -0.03
CA PRO A 37 -7.36 -20.29 -0.79
C PRO A 37 -8.71 -20.31 -0.07
N LEU A 38 -8.91 -21.27 0.84
CA LEU A 38 -10.10 -21.37 1.68
C LEU A 38 -10.26 -20.14 2.60
N ALA A 39 -9.16 -19.60 3.12
CA ALA A 39 -9.19 -18.44 4.01
C ALA A 39 -9.73 -17.20 3.29
N ALA A 40 -9.34 -16.99 2.03
CA ALA A 40 -9.84 -15.89 1.21
C ALA A 40 -11.37 -15.98 1.00
N LYS A 41 -11.91 -17.18 0.77
CA LYS A 41 -13.37 -17.39 0.64
C LYS A 41 -14.10 -17.04 1.93
N ILE A 42 -13.59 -17.51 3.06
CA ILE A 42 -14.17 -17.23 4.39
C ILE A 42 -14.15 -15.73 4.68
N VAL A 43 -13.03 -15.06 4.42
CA VAL A 43 -12.89 -13.61 4.63
C VAL A 43 -13.88 -12.82 3.79
N ILE A 44 -14.07 -13.16 2.51
CA ILE A 44 -15.03 -12.44 1.65
C ILE A 44 -16.45 -12.54 2.23
N ILE A 45 -16.89 -13.77 2.57
CA ILE A 45 -18.23 -13.99 3.12
C ILE A 45 -18.37 -13.28 4.47
N PHE A 46 -17.37 -13.41 5.34
CA PHE A 46 -17.34 -12.76 6.64
C PHE A 46 -17.41 -11.23 6.49
N HIS A 47 -16.62 -10.63 5.60
CA HIS A 47 -16.58 -9.19 5.38
C HIS A 47 -17.93 -8.67 4.89
N VAL A 48 -18.49 -9.26 3.84
CA VAL A 48 -19.75 -8.77 3.26
C VAL A 48 -20.87 -8.80 4.31
N VAL A 49 -20.96 -9.88 5.09
CA VAL A 49 -21.98 -10.02 6.13
C VAL A 49 -21.73 -9.04 7.29
N SER A 50 -20.51 -8.99 7.82
CA SER A 50 -20.18 -8.15 8.97
C SER A 50 -20.22 -6.65 8.65
N TYR A 51 -19.76 -6.24 7.46
CA TYR A 51 -19.83 -4.85 7.00
C TYR A 51 -21.28 -4.41 6.77
N TYR A 52 -22.12 -5.25 6.16
CA TYR A 52 -23.55 -4.97 6.01
C TYR A 52 -24.24 -4.79 7.37
N ILE A 53 -23.96 -5.70 8.31
CA ILE A 53 -24.51 -5.62 9.67
C ILE A 53 -24.00 -4.35 10.38
N ALA A 54 -22.72 -4.01 10.23
CA ALA A 54 -22.13 -2.85 10.90
C ALA A 54 -22.67 -1.51 10.39
N LEU A 55 -22.84 -1.36 9.08
CA LEU A 55 -23.27 -0.09 8.46
C LEU A 55 -24.79 0.09 8.46
N TRP A 56 -25.54 -0.96 8.12
CA TRP A 56 -26.99 -0.86 7.92
C TRP A 56 -27.80 -1.76 8.84
N GLY A 57 -27.26 -2.92 9.25
CA GLY A 57 -27.97 -3.85 10.12
C GLY A 57 -28.18 -3.33 11.55
N LEU A 58 -27.13 -2.86 12.22
CA LEU A 58 -27.22 -2.37 13.60
C LEU A 58 -28.18 -1.18 13.75
N PRO A 59 -28.12 -0.14 12.90
CA PRO A 59 -29.11 0.92 12.91
C PRO A 59 -30.54 0.41 12.68
N GLN A 60 -30.73 -0.51 11.73
CA GLN A 60 -32.06 -1.02 11.35
C GLN A 60 -32.68 -1.95 12.40
N PHE A 61 -31.88 -2.82 13.03
CA PHE A 61 -32.38 -3.88 13.92
C PHE A 61 -32.36 -3.51 15.40
N THR A 62 -31.43 -2.67 15.84
CA THR A 62 -31.24 -2.34 17.26
C THR A 62 -31.52 -0.88 17.59
N GLY A 63 -31.69 -0.01 16.59
CA GLY A 63 -31.82 1.43 16.76
C GLY A 63 -30.57 2.09 17.34
N VAL A 64 -29.48 1.33 17.52
CA VAL A 64 -28.18 1.84 17.97
C VAL A 64 -27.39 2.25 16.74
N GLU A 65 -27.32 3.55 16.52
CA GLU A 65 -26.40 4.12 15.55
C GLU A 65 -24.98 4.03 16.11
N ILE A 66 -24.05 3.49 15.33
CA ILE A 66 -22.63 3.63 15.65
C ILE A 66 -22.23 5.05 15.18
N PRO A 67 -21.87 5.99 16.08
CA PRO A 67 -21.48 7.35 15.69
C PRO A 67 -20.06 7.38 15.09
N ILE A 68 -19.66 6.34 14.37
CA ILE A 68 -18.32 6.12 13.84
C ILE A 68 -18.42 6.12 12.31
N ASN A 69 -17.56 6.89 11.64
CA ASN A 69 -17.48 6.93 10.19
C ASN A 69 -17.13 5.54 9.61
N PHE A 70 -17.70 5.20 8.45
CA PHE A 70 -17.49 3.92 7.77
C PHE A 70 -16.00 3.59 7.54
N ILE A 71 -15.11 4.58 7.45
CA ILE A 71 -13.66 4.38 7.30
C ILE A 71 -13.07 3.65 8.52
N TYR A 72 -13.50 3.98 9.74
CA TYR A 72 -13.00 3.29 10.94
C TYR A 72 -13.58 1.89 11.06
N VAL A 73 -14.86 1.71 10.71
CA VAL A 73 -15.50 0.39 10.63
C VAL A 73 -14.74 -0.50 9.65
N SER A 74 -14.42 0.05 8.48
CA SER A 74 -13.61 -0.58 7.44
C SER A 74 -12.22 -0.99 7.94
N PHE A 75 -11.57 -0.12 8.71
CA PHE A 75 -10.24 -0.39 9.28
C PHE A 75 -10.27 -1.51 10.33
N VAL A 76 -11.25 -1.52 11.23
CA VAL A 76 -11.39 -2.59 12.22
C VAL A 76 -11.68 -3.93 11.55
N LEU A 77 -12.56 -3.93 10.54
CA LEU A 77 -12.85 -5.14 9.74
C LEU A 77 -11.60 -5.66 9.02
N PHE A 78 -10.82 -4.76 8.41
CA PHE A 78 -9.54 -5.12 7.80
C PHE A 78 -8.60 -5.83 8.78
N LEU A 79 -8.48 -5.34 10.02
CA LEU A 79 -7.65 -5.98 11.05
C LEU A 79 -8.17 -7.37 11.44
N ILE A 80 -9.49 -7.52 11.57
CA ILE A 80 -10.12 -8.81 11.89
C ILE A 80 -9.87 -9.81 10.76
N GLU A 81 -10.05 -9.41 9.51
CA GLU A 81 -9.81 -10.27 8.34
C GLU A 81 -8.34 -10.66 8.21
N ALA A 82 -7.43 -9.72 8.43
CA ALA A 82 -6.01 -9.99 8.48
C ALA A 82 -5.70 -11.02 9.57
N GLY A 83 -6.34 -10.90 10.74
CA GLY A 83 -6.29 -11.88 11.82
C GLY A 83 -6.79 -13.25 11.38
N ILE A 84 -7.96 -13.33 10.74
CA ILE A 84 -8.54 -14.59 10.23
C ILE A 84 -7.57 -15.25 9.23
N MET A 85 -7.03 -14.50 8.26
CA MET A 85 -6.07 -15.05 7.30
C MET A 85 -4.79 -15.54 7.99
N MET A 86 -4.26 -14.79 8.94
CA MET A 86 -3.06 -15.17 9.68
C MET A 86 -3.29 -16.44 10.52
N LEU A 87 -4.41 -16.53 11.22
CA LEU A 87 -4.80 -17.71 12.02
C LEU A 87 -4.96 -18.96 11.15
N LEU A 88 -5.70 -18.85 10.04
CA LEU A 88 -5.90 -19.98 9.12
C LEU A 88 -4.61 -20.36 8.40
N GLY A 89 -3.77 -19.38 8.07
CA GLY A 89 -2.44 -19.61 7.48
C GLY A 89 -1.47 -20.30 8.44
N TRP A 90 -1.63 -20.11 9.76
CA TRP A 90 -0.88 -20.87 10.77
C TRP A 90 -1.47 -22.27 10.95
N TYR A 91 -2.79 -22.41 11.11
CA TYR A 91 -3.40 -23.72 11.41
C TYR A 91 -3.37 -24.69 10.23
N ARG A 92 -3.55 -24.20 9.00
CA ARG A 92 -3.52 -25.00 7.76
C ARG A 92 -2.63 -24.35 6.71
N PRO A 93 -1.30 -24.37 6.91
CA PRO A 93 -0.37 -23.79 5.95
C PRO A 93 -0.46 -24.56 4.63
N MET A 94 -0.47 -23.83 3.52
CA MET A 94 -0.53 -24.43 2.20
C MET A 94 0.72 -25.30 1.94
N LYS A 95 0.51 -26.61 1.77
CA LYS A 95 1.57 -27.61 1.48
C LYS A 95 1.94 -27.56 0.00
N GLY A 96 2.66 -26.53 -0.39
CA GLY A 96 3.10 -26.34 -1.77
C GLY A 96 3.36 -24.88 -2.02
N ALA A 97 4.61 -24.45 -1.78
CA ALA A 97 5.03 -23.15 -2.24
C ALA A 97 4.94 -23.17 -3.76
N ALA A 98 3.94 -22.49 -4.34
CA ALA A 98 3.88 -22.26 -5.77
C ALA A 98 5.26 -21.73 -6.21
N ARG A 99 5.91 -22.46 -7.12
CA ARG A 99 7.24 -22.10 -7.64
C ARG A 99 7.12 -20.67 -8.14
N ARG A 100 7.92 -19.75 -7.59
CA ARG A 100 7.92 -18.36 -8.05
C ARG A 100 8.40 -18.40 -9.49
N ASN A 101 7.48 -18.29 -10.44
CA ASN A 101 7.83 -18.20 -11.84
C ASN A 101 8.81 -17.04 -11.98
N ALA A 102 9.95 -17.29 -12.63
CA ALA A 102 10.89 -16.23 -12.92
C ALA A 102 10.14 -15.13 -13.67
N PRO A 103 10.32 -13.85 -13.29
CA PRO A 103 9.59 -12.76 -13.93
C PRO A 103 9.90 -12.77 -15.43
N LYS A 104 8.86 -12.94 -16.25
CA LYS A 104 8.96 -12.99 -17.72
C LYS A 104 9.35 -11.64 -18.33
N VAL A 105 9.29 -10.57 -17.53
CA VAL A 105 9.62 -9.19 -17.88
C VAL A 105 10.73 -8.69 -16.96
N SER A 106 11.63 -7.87 -17.51
CA SER A 106 12.68 -7.21 -16.75
C SER A 106 12.10 -6.41 -15.58
N MET A 107 12.36 -6.86 -14.35
CA MET A 107 12.04 -6.13 -13.11
C MET A 107 13.23 -5.26 -12.66
N VAL A 108 13.98 -4.68 -13.61
CA VAL A 108 15.10 -3.80 -13.25
C VAL A 108 14.52 -2.57 -12.54
N PRO A 109 14.87 -2.33 -11.26
CA PRO A 109 14.36 -1.16 -10.54
C PRO A 109 14.86 0.11 -11.22
N TRP A 110 14.04 1.15 -11.23
CA TRP A 110 14.40 2.42 -11.86
C TRP A 110 15.35 3.22 -10.95
N LYS A 111 16.48 3.68 -11.49
CA LYS A 111 17.54 4.41 -10.76
C LYS A 111 17.01 5.57 -9.90
N HIS A 112 16.01 6.29 -10.40
CA HIS A 112 15.48 7.47 -9.72
C HIS A 112 14.23 7.20 -8.88
N ALA A 113 13.78 5.95 -8.78
CA ALA A 113 12.54 5.60 -8.08
C ALA A 113 12.51 6.15 -6.65
N LEU A 114 13.58 5.92 -5.88
CA LEU A 114 13.62 6.32 -4.47
C LEU A 114 13.72 7.84 -4.28
N SER A 115 14.50 8.53 -5.11
CA SER A 115 14.56 10.00 -5.08
C SER A 115 13.22 10.62 -5.46
N VAL A 116 12.54 10.11 -6.50
CA VAL A 116 11.22 10.58 -6.91
C VAL A 116 10.17 10.30 -5.85
N SER A 117 10.22 9.15 -5.16
CA SER A 117 9.34 8.87 -4.02
C SER A 117 9.52 9.88 -2.87
N CYS A 118 10.76 10.26 -2.55
CA CYS A 118 11.04 11.26 -1.52
C CYS A 118 10.45 12.63 -1.89
N VAL A 119 10.61 13.05 -3.15
CA VAL A 119 10.04 14.30 -3.66
C VAL A 119 8.52 14.26 -3.61
N LEU A 120 7.91 13.14 -3.97
CA LEU A 120 6.45 12.98 -3.98
C LEU A 120 5.87 13.05 -2.55
N ILE A 121 6.49 12.37 -1.58
CA ILE A 121 6.12 12.48 -0.15
C ILE A 121 6.29 13.92 0.33
N GLY A 122 7.38 14.59 -0.06
CA GLY A 122 7.61 16.01 0.20
C GLY A 122 6.51 16.91 -0.35
N GLY A 123 6.09 16.67 -1.59
CA GLY A 123 5.00 17.41 -2.24
C GLY A 123 3.67 17.21 -1.53
N VAL A 124 3.36 15.99 -1.08
CA VAL A 124 2.17 15.73 -0.25
C VAL A 124 2.27 16.52 1.06
N ALA A 125 3.39 16.43 1.78
CA ALA A 125 3.58 17.18 3.03
C ALA A 125 3.46 18.71 2.83
N PHE A 126 4.00 19.23 1.73
CA PHE A 126 3.83 20.63 1.35
C PHE A 126 2.37 20.99 1.08
N LEU A 127 1.62 20.15 0.36
CA LEU A 127 0.19 20.37 0.11
C LEU A 127 -0.62 20.44 1.41
N PHE A 128 -0.32 19.54 2.35
CA PHE A 128 -0.95 19.55 3.68
C PHE A 128 -0.61 20.83 4.45
N LEU A 129 0.63 21.31 4.40
CA LEU A 129 1.03 22.58 5.01
C LEU A 129 0.31 23.76 4.33
N LEU A 130 0.27 23.78 2.99
CA LEU A 130 -0.33 24.85 2.20
C LEU A 130 -1.80 25.09 2.56
N PHE A 131 -2.57 24.02 2.72
CA PHE A 131 -3.98 24.08 3.13
C PHE A 131 -4.21 24.02 4.65
N SER A 132 -3.14 23.92 5.44
CA SER A 132 -3.22 24.00 6.90
C SER A 132 -3.40 25.46 7.35
N ARG A 133 -3.83 25.66 8.60
CA ARG A 133 -3.93 26.99 9.23
C ARG A 133 -2.61 27.77 9.23
N ALA A 134 -1.48 27.09 9.05
CA ALA A 134 -0.17 27.70 8.89
C ALA A 134 0.10 28.26 7.48
N GLY A 135 -0.69 27.88 6.48
CA GLY A 135 -0.57 28.32 5.10
C GLY A 135 -1.68 29.30 4.70
N LEU A 136 -2.42 28.95 3.65
CA LEU A 136 -3.46 29.80 3.04
C LEU A 136 -4.75 29.88 3.87
N ALA A 137 -4.90 29.01 4.88
CA ALA A 137 -6.05 29.00 5.78
C ALA A 137 -5.82 29.80 7.08
N TYR A 138 -4.88 30.75 7.06
CA TYR A 138 -4.60 31.61 8.20
C TYR A 138 -5.66 32.73 8.31
N ALA A 139 -6.21 32.93 9.51
CA ALA A 139 -7.34 33.84 9.73
C ALA A 139 -6.93 35.32 9.76
N ASP A 140 -5.71 35.63 10.21
CA ASP A 140 -5.26 37.01 10.45
C ASP A 140 -4.44 37.60 9.29
N GLY A 141 -4.38 36.94 8.11
CA GLY A 141 -3.61 37.40 6.95
C GLY A 141 -3.59 36.41 5.78
N ILE A 142 -2.80 36.71 4.74
CA ILE A 142 -2.70 35.86 3.52
C ILE A 142 -1.89 34.57 3.78
N VAL A 143 -0.83 34.65 4.61
CA VAL A 143 -0.02 33.50 5.07
C VAL A 143 0.54 33.78 6.47
N SER A 144 0.70 32.74 7.30
CA SER A 144 1.37 32.87 8.59
C SER A 144 2.86 33.23 8.41
N PRO A 145 3.48 34.02 9.31
CA PRO A 145 4.93 34.25 9.29
C PRO A 145 5.76 32.94 9.35
N TRP A 146 5.19 31.88 9.91
CA TRP A 146 5.82 30.55 10.01
C TRP A 146 5.71 29.71 8.73
N PHE A 147 4.95 30.16 7.73
CA PHE A 147 4.75 29.44 6.47
C PHE A 147 6.04 29.24 5.69
N TRP A 148 6.79 30.33 5.48
CA TRP A 148 8.05 30.32 4.74
C TRP A 148 9.14 29.48 5.41
N PRO A 149 9.40 29.57 6.73
CA PRO A 149 10.39 28.72 7.37
C PRO A 149 9.98 27.24 7.40
N LEU A 150 8.70 26.88 7.61
CA LEU A 150 8.29 25.48 7.51
C LEU A 150 8.41 24.95 6.06
N THR A 151 8.05 25.76 5.06
CA THR A 151 8.18 25.36 3.65
C THR A 151 9.65 25.14 3.28
N ALA A 152 10.53 26.04 3.71
CA ALA A 152 11.98 25.89 3.53
C ALA A 152 12.52 24.66 4.26
N LEU A 153 12.01 24.35 5.46
CA LEU A 153 12.36 23.13 6.20
C LEU A 153 11.93 21.88 5.43
N ILE A 154 10.69 21.80 4.93
CA ILE A 154 10.22 20.65 4.16
C ILE A 154 11.03 20.50 2.86
N ALA A 155 11.27 21.60 2.15
CA ALA A 155 12.10 21.59 0.93
C ALA A 155 13.54 21.14 1.23
N GLY A 156 14.13 21.61 2.33
CA GLY A 156 15.46 21.20 2.78
C GLY A 156 15.52 19.72 3.15
N VAL A 157 14.58 19.24 3.98
CA VAL A 157 14.49 17.84 4.39
C VAL A 157 14.28 16.92 3.19
N THR A 158 13.41 17.29 2.27
CA THR A 158 13.14 16.49 1.07
C THR A 158 14.33 16.48 0.11
N ALA A 159 15.03 17.60 -0.06
CA ALA A 159 16.26 17.65 -0.84
C ALA A 159 17.39 16.83 -0.22
N VAL A 160 17.57 16.90 1.11
CA VAL A 160 18.56 16.09 1.84
C VAL A 160 18.23 14.60 1.73
N LEU A 161 16.98 14.21 1.94
CA LEU A 161 16.54 12.82 1.80
C LEU A 161 16.68 12.32 0.36
N ALA A 162 16.35 13.13 -0.64
CA ALA A 162 16.52 12.78 -2.05
C ALA A 162 18.00 12.64 -2.44
N ALA A 163 18.86 13.53 -1.95
CA ALA A 163 20.31 13.48 -2.19
C ALA A 163 20.98 12.32 -1.46
N PHE A 164 20.60 12.05 -0.22
CA PHE A 164 21.07 10.90 0.56
C PHE A 164 20.64 9.59 -0.08
N SER A 165 19.35 9.50 -0.46
CA SER A 165 18.79 8.37 -1.21
C SER A 165 19.54 8.14 -2.52
N TYR A 166 19.81 9.21 -3.28
CA TYR A 166 20.59 9.10 -4.52
C TYR A 166 22.02 8.61 -4.28
N ARG A 167 22.75 9.20 -3.31
CA ARG A 167 24.15 8.83 -3.04
C ARG A 167 24.28 7.40 -2.52
N HIS A 168 23.47 7.01 -1.54
CA HIS A 168 23.64 5.75 -0.84
C HIS A 168 23.04 4.55 -1.59
N TRP A 169 21.95 4.73 -2.35
CA TRP A 169 21.33 3.64 -3.10
C TRP A 169 21.83 3.48 -4.52
N ASN A 170 22.47 4.49 -5.12
CA ASN A 170 23.04 4.34 -6.46
C ASN A 170 24.23 3.36 -6.47
N GLU A 171 25.05 3.31 -5.42
CA GLU A 171 26.14 2.32 -5.30
C GLU A 171 25.61 0.89 -5.16
N LYS A 172 24.63 0.68 -4.28
CA LYS A 172 23.96 -0.63 -4.13
C LYS A 172 23.24 -1.04 -5.42
N TYR A 173 22.67 -0.08 -6.15
CA TYR A 173 22.01 -0.31 -7.44
C TYR A 173 22.98 -0.71 -8.54
N THR A 174 24.10 0.01 -8.69
CA THR A 174 25.13 -0.34 -9.67
C THR A 174 25.67 -1.74 -9.42
N ASN A 175 25.93 -2.09 -8.16
CA ASN A 175 26.38 -3.44 -7.80
C ASN A 175 25.33 -4.52 -8.11
N TYR A 176 24.04 -4.26 -7.85
CA TYR A 176 22.95 -5.18 -8.20
C TYR A 176 22.82 -5.37 -9.72
N LEU A 177 22.92 -4.29 -10.52
CA LEU A 177 22.87 -4.36 -11.98
C LEU A 177 24.04 -5.16 -12.56
N LEU A 178 25.24 -4.98 -12.00
CA LEU A 178 26.43 -5.72 -12.42
C LEU A 178 26.29 -7.22 -12.11
N GLN A 179 25.79 -7.58 -10.92
CA GLN A 179 25.49 -8.98 -10.57
C GLN A 179 24.40 -9.58 -11.47
N TYR A 180 23.32 -8.84 -11.76
CA TYR A 180 22.27 -9.30 -12.67
C TYR A 180 22.79 -9.55 -14.09
N LYS A 181 23.62 -8.62 -14.62
CA LYS A 181 24.24 -8.76 -15.94
C LYS A 181 25.25 -9.93 -15.98
N SER A 182 26.02 -10.13 -14.91
CA SER A 182 26.96 -11.25 -14.77
C SER A 182 26.23 -12.59 -14.76
N GLY A 183 25.20 -12.76 -13.93
CA GLY A 183 24.43 -14.01 -13.83
C GLY A 183 23.69 -14.36 -15.12
N LYS A 184 23.22 -13.36 -15.88
CA LYS A 184 22.64 -13.57 -17.22
C LYS A 184 23.68 -14.02 -18.23
N ASN A 185 24.87 -13.40 -18.25
CA ASN A 185 25.96 -13.80 -19.16
C ASN A 185 26.48 -15.21 -18.85
N GLU A 186 26.52 -15.61 -17.59
CA GLU A 186 26.95 -16.94 -17.16
C GLU A 186 25.91 -18.01 -17.54
N SER A 187 24.62 -17.75 -17.31
CA SER A 187 23.53 -18.63 -17.79
C SER A 187 23.50 -18.76 -19.32
N SER A 188 23.75 -17.67 -20.07
CA SER A 188 23.86 -17.73 -21.53
C SER A 188 25.11 -18.48 -22.02
N ARG A 189 26.23 -18.45 -21.30
CA ARG A 189 27.43 -19.23 -21.65
C ARG A 189 27.25 -20.73 -21.38
N VAL A 190 26.63 -21.10 -20.26
CA VAL A 190 26.31 -22.51 -19.93
C VAL A 190 25.35 -23.14 -20.95
N HIS A 191 24.48 -22.33 -21.57
CA HIS A 191 23.61 -22.80 -22.67
C HIS A 191 24.31 -22.84 -24.04
N MET A 192 25.48 -22.21 -24.21
CA MET A 192 26.26 -22.22 -25.46
C MET A 192 27.46 -23.17 -25.43
N GLU A 193 27.90 -23.67 -24.27
CA GLU A 193 28.78 -24.82 -24.23
C GLU A 193 28.00 -26.07 -24.68
N PRO A 194 28.41 -26.74 -25.78
CA PRO A 194 27.83 -28.03 -26.10
C PRO A 194 28.10 -28.96 -24.93
N LYS A 195 27.06 -29.61 -24.40
CA LYS A 195 27.17 -30.80 -23.56
C LYS A 195 27.90 -31.88 -24.36
N ASN A 196 29.22 -31.79 -24.42
CA ASN A 196 30.07 -32.85 -24.91
C ASN A 196 31.24 -32.97 -23.96
N LYS A 197 31.05 -33.82 -22.94
CA LYS A 197 32.10 -34.55 -22.24
C LYS A 197 31.46 -35.60 -21.33
N ALA A 198 31.85 -36.85 -21.63
CA ALA A 198 31.56 -38.13 -20.98
C ALA A 198 30.18 -38.73 -21.28
#